data_AF-A0AB33T3L8-F1
#
_entry.id   AF-A0AB33T3L8-F1
#
_cell.length_a   1.000
_cell.length_b   1.000
_cell.length_c   1.000
_cell.angle_alpha   90.00
_cell.angle_beta   90.00
_cell.angle_gamma   90.00
#
_symmetry.space_group_name_H-M   'P 1'
#
loop_
_entity.id
_entity.type
_entity.pdbx_description
1 polymer ?
#
loop_
_entity_poly.entity_id
_entity_poly.type
_entity_poly.pdbx_seq_one_letter_code
_entity_poly.pdbx_strand_id
1 'polypeptide(L)'
;MTRADKTTVRKVAHLAALLALTVAPAMSGCLDTSGSRELTPSQSTSSTAATPTRSYPALPPEYRGKFHPNHTDLGGRNNAELASLLPTAADFPGPGETRAPDIASDDGSGLGMHGQTDGETRPPECLYAPFSKSFSRTPDGSDWNLYYAASTYHEAEPPGNHITVTVNRERENADAFALTADWIKKCGQYDRAFPAFAKPEVRNRHVTDTFGPGPTVDGVQTYVYTTASTDLDDTSADKQPSGVRGLRIVLARVRSLVFEVAGTDQVDGGLLDQLLASTITNAKHAPPPPDQNAARLAGLPTCDTIAPQPMNGQPDPALDCTIHTSDGSGVVFEVLGTPAGTIRVFNGNGAQLQSIRVPNPIFQQRLPFLQDLDQDKREELLVVTATGNPAGDLMDVWRARPNSDQFDMTGTIFGVPRFWMTSDRFIGLFSRNGNDAGVAALFRFVDNKLAVLALLDTERRVDNKPLDPKWRLNANVKCAMNLSDDPPGALGARMDALRAAGVDQTNAEEHFCLQPWVATLYRQGTR
;
A
#
# COMPACT_ATOMS: atom_id res chain seq x y z
N MET A 1 18.48 -38.68 -9.98
CA MET A 1 17.22 -38.03 -9.55
C MET A 1 16.11 -39.04 -9.55
N THR A 2 15.44 -39.19 -8.41
CA THR A 2 14.36 -40.17 -8.23
C THR A 2 13.04 -39.64 -8.79
N ARG A 3 12.06 -40.53 -9.02
CA ARG A 3 10.75 -40.16 -9.57
C ARG A 3 9.99 -39.17 -8.66
N ALA A 4 10.30 -39.18 -7.36
CA ALA A 4 9.76 -38.26 -6.36
C ALA A 4 10.28 -36.82 -6.55
N ASP A 5 11.56 -36.63 -6.90
CA ASP A 5 12.15 -35.31 -7.15
C ASP A 5 11.49 -34.60 -8.36
N LYS A 6 11.10 -35.37 -9.40
CA LYS A 6 10.45 -34.84 -10.60
C LYS A 6 9.04 -34.29 -10.33
N THR A 7 8.33 -34.86 -9.37
CA THR A 7 6.97 -34.40 -8.97
C THR A 7 7.00 -33.17 -8.09
N THR A 8 8.00 -33.04 -7.22
CA THR A 8 8.13 -31.87 -6.33
C THR A 8 8.61 -30.64 -7.12
N VAL A 9 9.54 -30.80 -8.05
CA VAL A 9 10.02 -29.71 -8.92
C VAL A 9 8.94 -29.23 -9.91
N ARG A 10 8.10 -30.13 -10.45
CA ARG A 10 6.94 -29.74 -11.27
C ARG A 10 5.91 -28.92 -10.49
N LYS A 11 5.67 -29.24 -9.22
CA LYS A 11 4.73 -28.49 -8.38
C LYS A 11 5.24 -27.09 -8.04
N VAL A 12 6.54 -26.91 -7.84
CA VAL A 12 7.15 -25.60 -7.54
C VAL A 12 7.20 -24.71 -8.79
N ALA A 13 7.52 -25.27 -9.96
CA ALA A 13 7.47 -24.54 -11.23
C ALA A 13 6.04 -24.13 -11.63
N HIS A 14 5.03 -24.96 -11.32
CA HIS A 14 3.63 -24.57 -11.48
C HIS A 14 3.18 -23.52 -10.45
N LEU A 15 3.59 -23.64 -9.17
CA LEU A 15 3.26 -22.63 -8.16
C LEU A 15 3.83 -21.24 -8.48
N ALA A 16 5.02 -21.16 -9.10
CA ALA A 16 5.64 -19.90 -9.50
C ALA A 16 4.96 -19.26 -10.73
N ALA A 17 4.36 -20.05 -11.62
CA ALA A 17 3.51 -19.55 -12.70
C ALA A 17 2.12 -19.10 -12.19
N LEU A 18 1.64 -19.68 -11.08
CA LEU A 18 0.35 -19.38 -10.43
C LEU A 18 0.29 -18.02 -9.72
N LEU A 19 1.44 -17.42 -9.36
CA LEU A 19 1.50 -16.13 -8.65
C LEU A 19 1.60 -14.91 -9.59
N ALA A 20 1.67 -15.10 -10.91
CA ALA A 20 1.85 -14.03 -11.88
C ALA A 20 0.54 -13.34 -12.36
N LEU A 21 -0.61 -13.65 -11.77
CA LEU A 21 -1.91 -13.14 -12.23
C LEU A 21 -2.83 -12.78 -11.05
N THR A 22 -2.93 -11.49 -10.72
CA THR A 22 -4.01 -10.95 -9.89
C THR A 22 -4.93 -10.02 -10.71
N VAL A 23 -6.21 -10.41 -10.71
CA VAL A 23 -7.45 -9.62 -10.64
C VAL A 23 -7.50 -8.28 -11.41
N ALA A 24 -8.21 -8.28 -12.54
CA ALA A 24 -8.84 -7.07 -13.09
C ALA A 24 -10.23 -6.87 -12.44
N PRO A 25 -10.65 -5.63 -12.12
CA PRO A 25 -11.99 -5.35 -11.65
C PRO A 25 -13.00 -5.48 -12.79
N ALA A 26 -14.10 -6.19 -12.53
CA ALA A 26 -15.22 -6.32 -13.45
C ALA A 26 -15.90 -4.97 -13.69
N MET A 27 -16.04 -4.60 -14.96
CA MET A 27 -16.89 -3.51 -15.43
C MET A 27 -18.36 -3.90 -15.23
N SER A 28 -19.06 -3.25 -14.30
CA SER A 28 -20.52 -3.36 -14.20
C SER A 28 -21.19 -2.49 -15.26
N GLY A 29 -21.93 -3.16 -16.14
CA GLY A 29 -22.71 -2.56 -17.21
C GLY A 29 -23.82 -1.64 -16.71
N CYS A 30 -24.08 -0.62 -17.53
CA CYS A 30 -25.25 0.23 -17.44
C CYS A 30 -26.53 -0.62 -17.55
N LEU A 31 -27.39 -0.55 -16.54
CA LEU A 31 -28.80 -0.92 -16.65
C LEU A 31 -29.65 0.33 -16.49
N ASP A 32 -30.11 0.79 -17.63
CA ASP A 32 -31.07 1.86 -17.83
C ASP A 32 -32.46 1.29 -17.49
N THR A 33 -33.10 1.79 -16.42
CA THR A 33 -34.56 1.66 -16.26
C THR A 33 -35.15 3.01 -15.87
N SER A 34 -35.44 3.78 -16.91
CA SER A 34 -36.40 4.88 -16.92
C SER A 34 -37.74 4.48 -16.31
N GLY A 35 -38.17 5.19 -15.27
CA GLY A 35 -39.48 5.09 -14.65
C GLY A 35 -39.93 6.44 -14.13
N SER A 36 -40.32 7.33 -15.05
CA SER A 36 -40.88 8.66 -14.75
C SER A 36 -42.13 8.57 -13.86
N ARG A 37 -42.13 9.30 -12.76
CA ARG A 37 -43.35 9.89 -12.18
C ARG A 37 -43.08 11.33 -11.79
N GLU A 38 -43.66 12.22 -12.58
CA GLU A 38 -43.89 13.62 -12.24
C GLU A 38 -44.67 13.72 -10.93
N LEU A 39 -44.16 14.52 -9.99
CA LEU A 39 -45.00 15.30 -9.08
C LEU A 39 -44.44 16.72 -9.02
N THR A 40 -45.28 17.64 -9.46
CA THR A 40 -45.16 19.09 -9.56
C THR A 40 -44.67 19.80 -8.28
N PRO A 41 -44.04 20.99 -8.41
CA PRO A 41 -43.48 21.75 -7.30
C PRO A 41 -44.58 22.52 -6.55
N SER A 42 -44.77 22.23 -5.25
CA SER A 42 -45.47 23.13 -4.33
C SER A 42 -44.45 24.01 -3.61
N GLN A 43 -44.44 25.29 -3.97
CA GLN A 43 -43.89 26.33 -3.11
C GLN A 43 -44.68 26.35 -1.80
N SER A 44 -44.02 26.09 -0.68
CA SER A 44 -44.47 26.56 0.62
C SER A 44 -43.26 27.10 1.40
N THR A 45 -43.38 28.38 1.70
CA THR A 45 -42.49 29.24 2.47
C THR A 45 -42.08 28.60 3.80
N SER A 46 -40.80 28.25 3.94
CA SER A 46 -40.19 28.08 5.26
C SER A 46 -39.34 29.31 5.58
N SER A 47 -39.86 30.09 6.52
CA SER A 47 -39.15 31.15 7.22
C SER A 47 -37.76 30.66 7.68
N THR A 48 -36.73 31.45 7.38
CA THR A 48 -35.44 31.42 8.06
C THR A 48 -35.65 31.69 9.57
N ALA A 49 -35.95 30.65 10.33
CA ALA A 49 -35.69 30.65 11.76
C ALA A 49 -34.20 30.35 11.92
N ALA A 50 -33.42 31.40 12.18
CA ALA A 50 -32.05 31.25 12.62
C ALA A 50 -32.03 30.37 13.87
N THR A 51 -31.38 29.22 13.77
CA THR A 51 -31.03 28.38 14.92
C THR A 51 -30.26 29.26 15.92
N PRO A 52 -30.61 29.29 17.21
CA PRO A 52 -29.92 30.14 18.17
C PRO A 52 -28.46 29.71 18.28
N THR A 53 -27.54 30.64 18.02
CA THR A 53 -26.11 30.49 18.27
C THR A 53 -25.91 30.28 19.78
N ARG A 54 -25.74 29.03 20.22
CA ARG A 54 -25.47 28.71 21.63
C ARG A 54 -24.06 29.23 21.98
N SER A 55 -23.99 30.14 22.94
CA SER A 55 -22.73 30.59 23.55
C SER A 55 -22.20 29.51 24.50
N TYR A 56 -21.10 28.86 24.12
CA TYR A 56 -20.36 27.96 25.01
C TYR A 56 -19.45 28.78 25.96
N PRO A 57 -19.09 28.25 27.15
CA PRO A 57 -18.12 28.89 28.02
C PRO A 57 -16.81 29.17 27.27
N ALA A 58 -16.21 30.34 27.52
CA ALA A 58 -14.99 30.75 26.84
C ALA A 58 -13.84 29.77 27.07
N LEU A 59 -13.08 29.51 26.01
CA LEU A 59 -11.82 28.77 26.08
C LEU A 59 -10.86 29.39 27.09
N PRO A 60 -10.20 28.58 27.94
CA PRO A 60 -8.97 28.98 28.59
C PRO A 60 -7.97 29.50 27.53
N PRO A 61 -7.25 30.60 27.80
CA PRO A 61 -6.39 31.28 26.81
C PRO A 61 -5.38 30.37 26.08
N GLU A 62 -4.91 29.30 26.74
CA GLU A 62 -3.92 28.34 26.25
C GLU A 62 -4.35 27.51 25.03
N TYR A 63 -5.65 27.49 24.69
CA TYR A 63 -6.17 26.70 23.57
C TYR A 63 -6.46 27.50 22.29
N ARG A 64 -6.10 28.79 22.20
CA ARG A 64 -6.37 29.64 21.01
C ARG A 64 -5.14 29.76 20.08
N GLY A 65 -5.25 29.50 18.77
CA GLY A 65 -4.14 29.71 17.81
C GLY A 65 -4.54 29.58 16.33
N LYS A 66 -3.92 30.32 15.39
CA LYS A 66 -4.26 30.21 13.96
C LYS A 66 -3.65 28.96 13.32
N PHE A 67 -4.33 28.37 12.33
CA PHE A 67 -3.75 27.38 11.41
C PHE A 67 -2.54 28.00 10.70
N HIS A 68 -1.36 27.39 10.82
CA HIS A 68 -0.12 27.93 10.26
C HIS A 68 0.66 26.88 9.45
N PRO A 69 1.13 27.24 8.23
CA PRO A 69 1.91 26.37 7.34
C PRO A 69 3.40 26.27 7.72
N ASN A 70 3.81 26.74 8.91
CA ASN A 70 5.22 26.86 9.29
C ASN A 70 5.84 25.56 9.82
N HIS A 71 5.19 24.41 9.64
CA HIS A 71 5.84 23.15 9.95
C HIS A 71 7.04 22.97 9.02
N THR A 72 8.23 22.89 9.60
CA THR A 72 9.43 22.45 8.88
C THR A 72 9.45 20.92 8.82
N ASP A 73 10.36 20.38 8.01
CA ASP A 73 10.68 18.96 8.04
C ASP A 73 9.52 18.05 7.57
N LEU A 74 9.15 16.98 8.29
CA LEU A 74 8.03 16.12 7.88
C LEU A 74 6.69 16.85 7.85
N GLY A 75 6.44 17.73 8.82
CA GLY A 75 5.15 18.42 8.95
C GLY A 75 4.90 19.43 7.83
N GLY A 76 5.96 19.87 7.13
CA GLY A 76 5.87 20.78 5.99
C GLY A 76 5.52 20.10 4.66
N ARG A 77 5.41 18.76 4.64
CA ARG A 77 5.05 18.00 3.43
C ARG A 77 3.56 18.10 3.13
N ASN A 78 3.18 17.88 1.87
CA ASN A 78 1.77 17.76 1.48
C ASN A 78 1.12 16.50 2.08
N ASN A 79 -0.21 16.47 2.15
CA ASN A 79 -0.95 15.38 2.79
C ASN A 79 -0.80 14.04 2.07
N ALA A 80 -0.62 14.04 0.74
CA ALA A 80 -0.41 12.82 -0.04
C ALA A 80 0.93 12.13 0.31
N GLU A 81 2.00 12.91 0.49
CA GLU A 81 3.27 12.40 0.97
C GLU A 81 3.16 11.84 2.40
N LEU A 82 2.41 12.52 3.28
CA LEU A 82 2.20 12.03 4.64
C LEU A 82 1.38 10.74 4.68
N ALA A 83 0.39 10.60 3.79
CA ALA A 83 -0.38 9.37 3.64
C ALA A 83 0.50 8.17 3.27
N SER A 84 1.59 8.38 2.52
CA SER A 84 2.54 7.30 2.16
C SER A 84 3.34 6.71 3.34
N LEU A 85 3.29 7.37 4.51
CA LEU A 85 3.91 6.88 5.74
C LEU A 85 3.01 5.89 6.50
N LEU A 86 1.70 5.86 6.18
CA LEU A 86 0.72 5.03 6.85
C LEU A 86 0.80 3.56 6.40
N PRO A 87 0.34 2.62 7.24
CA PRO A 87 0.24 1.21 6.87
C PRO A 87 -0.65 0.98 5.65
N THR A 88 -0.33 -0.07 4.91
CA THR A 88 -1.04 -0.60 3.74
C THR A 88 -1.76 -1.90 4.10
N ALA A 89 -2.56 -2.45 3.17
CA ALA A 89 -3.25 -3.73 3.38
C ALA A 89 -2.31 -4.88 3.79
N ALA A 90 -1.05 -4.86 3.34
CA ALA A 90 -0.06 -5.88 3.68
C ALA A 90 0.42 -5.83 5.14
N ASP A 91 0.23 -4.69 5.82
CA ASP A 91 0.65 -4.48 7.20
C ASP A 91 -0.38 -4.95 8.23
N PHE A 92 -1.60 -5.28 7.81
CA PHE A 92 -2.67 -5.79 8.67
C PHE A 92 -2.73 -7.33 8.58
N PRO A 93 -2.38 -8.07 9.66
CA PRO A 93 -2.45 -9.51 9.67
C PRO A 93 -3.90 -9.99 9.84
N GLY A 94 -4.37 -10.84 8.93
CA GLY A 94 -5.67 -11.52 9.03
C GLY A 94 -6.68 -11.10 7.96
N PRO A 95 -7.88 -11.73 7.98
CA PRO A 95 -8.96 -11.38 7.07
C PRO A 95 -9.57 -10.02 7.45
N GLY A 96 -9.86 -9.21 6.43
CA GLY A 96 -10.42 -7.87 6.59
C GLY A 96 -10.29 -7.07 5.31
N GLU A 97 -10.89 -5.88 5.30
CA GLU A 97 -10.83 -4.96 4.17
C GLU A 97 -10.11 -3.67 4.56
N THR A 98 -9.03 -3.35 3.85
CA THR A 98 -8.32 -2.08 4.03
C THR A 98 -8.76 -1.12 2.94
N ARG A 99 -9.29 0.04 3.33
CA ARG A 99 -9.70 1.07 2.39
C ARG A 99 -8.48 1.87 1.91
N ALA A 100 -8.62 2.50 0.75
CA ALA A 100 -7.63 3.48 0.30
C ALA A 100 -7.47 4.59 1.37
N PRO A 101 -6.26 5.15 1.55
CA PRO A 101 -6.05 6.23 2.51
C PRO A 101 -6.98 7.39 2.22
N ASP A 102 -7.67 7.86 3.25
CA ASP A 102 -8.41 9.12 3.22
C ASP A 102 -7.41 10.25 3.46
N ILE A 103 -7.38 11.23 2.55
CA ILE A 103 -6.37 12.29 2.52
C ILE A 103 -7.11 13.63 2.63
N ALA A 104 -6.78 14.41 3.66
CA ALA A 104 -7.35 15.73 3.83
C ALA A 104 -6.90 16.68 2.71
N SER A 105 -7.72 17.67 2.39
CA SER A 105 -7.29 18.75 1.49
C SER A 105 -6.14 19.56 2.11
N ASP A 106 -5.14 19.93 1.31
CA ASP A 106 -3.96 20.68 1.77
C ASP A 106 -4.30 22.12 2.21
N ASP A 107 -5.44 22.67 1.77
CA ASP A 107 -5.95 23.99 2.18
C ASP A 107 -6.66 23.99 3.53
N GLY A 108 -6.74 22.82 4.19
CA GLY A 108 -7.47 22.62 5.44
C GLY A 108 -9.00 22.60 5.27
N SER A 109 -9.52 22.69 4.05
CA SER A 109 -10.94 22.51 3.79
C SER A 109 -11.33 21.04 3.99
N GLY A 110 -12.47 20.80 4.65
CA GLY A 110 -12.90 19.43 4.99
C GLY A 110 -12.25 18.83 6.24
N LEU A 111 -11.35 19.56 6.94
CA LEU A 111 -10.86 19.16 8.27
C LEU A 111 -12.00 19.01 9.28
N GLY A 112 -13.13 19.68 9.08
CA GLY A 112 -14.31 19.54 9.92
C GLY A 112 -15.33 18.60 9.30
N MET A 113 -15.62 17.48 9.99
CA MET A 113 -16.94 16.82 10.15
C MET A 113 -16.87 15.30 10.42
N HIS A 114 -15.73 14.72 10.80
CA HIS A 114 -15.75 13.37 11.37
C HIS A 114 -16.15 13.41 12.85
N GLY A 115 -17.45 13.26 13.10
CA GLY A 115 -17.97 12.96 14.43
C GLY A 115 -18.26 14.15 15.32
N GLN A 116 -19.00 15.15 14.81
CA GLN A 116 -19.84 15.97 15.69
C GLN A 116 -20.82 15.04 16.39
N THR A 117 -20.49 14.63 17.61
CA THR A 117 -21.49 14.06 18.49
C THR A 117 -21.96 15.17 19.43
N ASP A 118 -23.10 15.78 19.12
CA ASP A 118 -23.97 16.52 20.06
C ASP A 118 -24.05 15.75 21.38
N GLY A 119 -23.26 16.08 22.41
CA GLY A 119 -23.25 15.34 23.66
C GLY A 119 -23.05 16.26 24.85
N GLU A 120 -23.51 15.82 26.02
CA GLU A 120 -23.28 16.52 27.28
C GLU A 120 -22.39 15.65 28.18
N THR A 121 -21.47 16.29 28.91
CA THR A 121 -20.70 15.63 29.97
C THR A 121 -20.91 16.29 31.33
N ARG A 122 -20.64 15.53 32.39
CA ARG A 122 -20.55 16.02 33.75
C ARG A 122 -19.17 15.65 34.33
N PRO A 123 -18.27 16.62 34.56
CA PRO A 123 -18.46 18.05 34.33
C PRO A 123 -18.36 18.45 32.82
N PRO A 124 -18.90 19.60 32.40
CA PRO A 124 -19.00 19.98 30.96
C PRO A 124 -17.65 20.10 30.22
N GLU A 125 -16.58 20.42 30.94
CA GLU A 125 -15.22 20.51 30.39
C GLU A 125 -14.64 19.15 29.94
N CYS A 126 -15.23 18.04 30.37
CA CYS A 126 -14.80 16.67 30.00
C CYS A 126 -15.38 16.20 28.67
N LEU A 127 -16.08 17.06 27.93
CA LEU A 127 -16.60 16.69 26.61
C LEU A 127 -15.49 16.48 25.57
N TYR A 128 -14.30 17.05 25.80
CA TYR A 128 -13.23 17.12 24.80
C TYR A 128 -11.86 16.71 25.35
N ALA A 129 -11.39 15.53 24.96
CA ALA A 129 -10.00 15.14 25.19
C ALA A 129 -9.08 15.91 24.22
N PRO A 130 -7.97 16.52 24.68
CA PRO A 130 -7.14 17.41 23.85
C PRO A 130 -6.52 16.79 22.59
N PHE A 131 -6.34 15.47 22.54
CA PHE A 131 -5.84 14.75 21.37
C PHE A 131 -6.98 14.16 20.50
N SER A 132 -8.23 14.14 20.97
CA SER A 132 -9.32 13.55 20.20
C SER A 132 -9.74 14.48 19.06
N LYS A 133 -9.95 13.91 17.87
CA LYS A 133 -10.21 14.62 16.61
C LYS A 133 -11.60 15.26 16.52
N SER A 134 -12.29 15.42 17.63
CA SER A 134 -13.74 15.60 17.63
C SER A 134 -14.22 17.04 17.74
N PHE A 135 -13.36 18.07 17.59
CA PHE A 135 -13.90 19.43 17.54
C PHE A 135 -12.96 20.57 17.12
N SER A 136 -13.51 21.52 16.35
CA SER A 136 -13.22 22.94 16.53
C SER A 136 -14.44 23.63 17.14
N ARG A 137 -14.25 24.49 18.15
CA ARG A 137 -15.27 25.50 18.52
C ARG A 137 -15.37 26.62 17.50
N THR A 138 -14.33 26.83 16.72
CA THR A 138 -14.26 27.93 15.77
C THR A 138 -14.37 27.40 14.33
N PRO A 139 -15.19 28.01 13.46
CA PRO A 139 -15.31 27.56 12.06
C PRO A 139 -13.98 27.54 11.29
N ASP A 140 -12.94 28.21 11.81
CA ASP A 140 -11.61 28.34 11.21
C ASP A 140 -10.57 27.33 11.73
N GLY A 141 -10.93 26.38 12.60
CA GLY A 141 -9.99 25.34 13.06
C GLY A 141 -8.98 25.81 14.14
N SER A 142 -9.13 27.02 14.66
CA SER A 142 -8.11 27.68 15.51
C SER A 142 -7.88 27.04 16.90
N ASP A 143 -8.78 26.16 17.34
CA ASP A 143 -8.65 25.45 18.62
C ASP A 143 -8.27 23.98 18.49
N TRP A 144 -7.84 23.53 17.31
CA TRP A 144 -7.32 22.18 17.10
C TRP A 144 -5.89 22.07 17.65
N ASN A 145 -5.62 21.06 18.48
CA ASN A 145 -4.24 20.74 18.86
C ASN A 145 -3.57 19.81 17.84
N LEU A 146 -4.36 18.98 17.16
CA LEU A 146 -3.90 18.05 16.13
C LEU A 146 -4.73 18.26 14.86
N TYR A 147 -4.08 18.50 13.73
CA TYR A 147 -4.69 18.64 12.41
C TYR A 147 -4.58 17.33 11.63
N TYR A 148 -5.71 16.81 11.18
CA TYR A 148 -5.80 15.63 10.35
C TYR A 148 -5.07 15.84 9.01
N ALA A 149 -4.16 14.94 8.66
CA ALA A 149 -3.51 14.96 7.34
C ALA A 149 -3.98 13.80 6.47
N ALA A 150 -3.95 12.57 7.00
CA ALA A 150 -4.45 11.38 6.32
C ALA A 150 -4.70 10.23 7.30
N SER A 151 -5.58 9.29 6.94
CA SER A 151 -5.75 8.04 7.67
C SER A 151 -5.93 6.82 6.76
N THR A 152 -5.51 5.66 7.27
CA THR A 152 -5.86 4.34 6.73
C THR A 152 -6.88 3.70 7.65
N TYR A 153 -7.98 3.21 7.08
CA TYR A 153 -9.03 2.46 7.78
C TYR A 153 -8.99 0.99 7.38
N HIS A 154 -8.94 0.11 8.38
CA HIS A 154 -9.03 -1.33 8.22
C HIS A 154 -10.23 -1.88 8.99
N GLU A 155 -11.14 -2.54 8.28
CA GLU A 155 -12.25 -3.28 8.88
C GLU A 155 -11.79 -4.71 9.16
N ALA A 156 -11.66 -5.05 10.43
CA ALA A 156 -11.23 -6.38 10.88
C ALA A 156 -12.45 -7.31 10.99
N GLU A 157 -12.27 -8.59 10.67
CA GLU A 157 -13.29 -9.59 10.96
C GLU A 157 -13.25 -10.03 12.44
N PRO A 158 -14.40 -10.22 13.13
CA PRO A 158 -15.77 -10.05 12.63
C PRO A 158 -16.21 -8.57 12.48
N PRO A 159 -17.21 -8.29 11.61
CA PRO A 159 -17.68 -6.93 11.34
C PRO A 159 -18.04 -6.13 12.60
N GLY A 160 -17.66 -4.86 12.62
CA GLY A 160 -17.81 -3.96 13.76
C GLY A 160 -16.48 -3.64 14.47
N ASN A 161 -15.43 -4.43 14.23
CA ASN A 161 -14.08 -4.13 14.65
C ASN A 161 -13.34 -3.36 13.56
N HIS A 162 -12.66 -2.29 13.96
CA HIS A 162 -11.88 -1.52 13.01
C HIS A 162 -10.64 -0.93 13.65
N ILE A 163 -9.64 -0.72 12.81
CA ILE A 163 -8.39 -0.06 13.13
C ILE A 163 -8.28 1.18 12.25
N THR A 164 -7.99 2.32 12.85
CA THR A 164 -7.67 3.54 12.12
C THR A 164 -6.27 3.99 12.47
N VAL A 165 -5.42 4.12 11.46
CA VAL A 165 -4.06 4.65 11.60
C VAL A 165 -4.03 6.04 10.99
N THR A 166 -3.68 7.05 11.78
CA THR A 166 -3.75 8.45 11.38
C THR A 166 -2.41 9.15 11.54
N VAL A 167 -2.11 10.03 10.60
CA VAL A 167 -1.03 11.02 10.72
C VAL A 167 -1.64 12.40 10.91
N ASN A 168 -1.18 13.10 11.95
CA ASN A 168 -1.63 14.44 12.30
C ASN A 168 -0.44 15.41 12.36
N ARG A 169 -0.70 16.68 12.08
CA ARG A 169 0.20 17.78 12.43
C ARG A 169 -0.19 18.33 13.78
N GLU A 170 0.77 18.54 14.65
CA GLU A 170 0.50 19.22 15.92
C GLU A 170 0.52 20.73 15.71
N ARG A 171 -0.44 21.47 16.27
CA ARG A 171 -0.42 22.93 16.21
C ARG A 171 0.87 23.47 16.83
N GLU A 172 1.44 24.50 16.22
CA GLU A 172 2.62 25.18 16.76
C GLU A 172 2.38 25.60 18.23
N ASN A 173 3.33 25.28 19.11
CA ASN A 173 3.26 25.51 20.56
C ASN A 173 2.14 24.76 21.32
N ALA A 174 1.38 23.87 20.66
CA ALA A 174 0.57 22.90 21.36
C ALA A 174 1.46 21.73 21.83
N ASP A 175 1.24 21.27 23.04
CA ASP A 175 1.74 19.97 23.50
C ASP A 175 0.52 19.08 23.79
N ALA A 176 0.01 18.42 22.75
CA ALA A 176 -1.20 17.61 22.84
C ALA A 176 -1.07 16.51 23.90
N PHE A 177 0.15 16.00 24.13
CA PHE A 177 0.42 14.97 25.14
C PHE A 177 0.33 15.54 26.55
N ALA A 178 0.99 16.67 26.82
CA ALA A 178 0.90 17.34 28.12
C ALA A 178 -0.53 17.81 28.42
N LEU A 179 -1.20 18.41 27.44
CA LEU A 179 -2.60 18.83 27.57
C LEU A 179 -3.52 17.65 27.89
N THR A 180 -3.31 16.49 27.23
CA THR A 180 -4.09 15.27 27.51
C THR A 180 -3.81 14.72 28.90
N ALA A 181 -2.54 14.69 29.32
CA ALA A 181 -2.19 14.25 30.67
C ALA A 181 -2.82 15.13 31.76
N ASP A 182 -2.87 16.44 31.54
CA ASP A 182 -3.52 17.38 32.46
C ASP A 182 -5.05 17.27 32.43
N TRP A 183 -5.63 17.01 31.25
CA TRP A 183 -7.05 16.75 31.11
C TRP A 183 -7.47 15.49 31.87
N ILE A 184 -6.72 14.39 31.77
CA ILE A 184 -7.01 13.13 32.49
C ILE A 184 -7.02 13.31 34.01
N LYS A 185 -6.20 14.20 34.57
CA LYS A 185 -6.24 14.50 36.01
C LYS A 185 -7.59 15.06 36.47
N LYS A 186 -8.32 15.73 35.58
CA LYS A 186 -9.63 16.35 35.85
C LYS A 186 -10.80 15.52 35.33
N CYS A 187 -10.59 14.84 34.21
CA CYS A 187 -11.61 14.24 33.36
C CYS A 187 -11.35 12.76 33.06
N GLY A 188 -10.47 12.08 33.81
CA GLY A 188 -10.28 10.63 33.69
C GLY A 188 -11.52 9.84 34.10
N GLN A 189 -12.46 10.44 34.82
CA GLN A 189 -13.77 9.87 35.13
C GLN A 189 -14.85 10.95 34.99
N TYR A 190 -15.88 10.71 34.18
CA TYR A 190 -16.98 11.63 33.95
C TYR A 190 -18.21 10.89 33.44
N ASP A 191 -19.38 11.52 33.54
CA ASP A 191 -20.60 11.00 32.94
C ASP A 191 -20.82 11.65 31.57
N ARG A 192 -21.39 10.89 30.62
CA ARG A 192 -21.71 11.35 29.26
C ARG A 192 -23.12 10.95 28.84
N ALA A 193 -23.77 11.82 28.08
CA ALA A 193 -25.06 11.59 27.44
C ALA A 193 -25.03 12.03 25.96
N PHE A 194 -25.77 11.30 25.10
CA PHE A 194 -25.93 11.64 23.68
C PHE A 194 -27.42 11.64 23.25
N PRO A 195 -28.07 12.80 22.96
CA PRO A 195 -27.45 14.12 22.87
C PRO A 195 -27.42 14.96 24.15
N ALA A 196 -28.25 14.64 25.15
CA ALA A 196 -28.33 15.40 26.41
C ALA A 196 -28.87 14.54 27.55
N PHE A 197 -28.48 14.84 28.80
CA PHE A 197 -28.95 14.09 29.98
C PHE A 197 -30.44 14.28 30.24
N ALA A 198 -31.01 15.40 29.79
CA ALA A 198 -32.42 15.73 30.01
C ALA A 198 -33.40 14.93 29.14
N LYS A 199 -32.90 14.13 28.19
CA LYS A 199 -33.72 13.38 27.25
C LYS A 199 -33.91 11.92 27.72
N PRO A 200 -35.15 11.46 27.98
CA PRO A 200 -35.40 10.13 28.54
C PRO A 200 -34.96 8.98 27.61
N GLU A 201 -34.90 9.20 26.30
CA GLU A 201 -34.46 8.25 25.29
C GLU A 201 -32.92 8.01 25.25
N VAL A 202 -32.14 8.80 25.98
CA VAL A 202 -30.67 8.80 25.88
C VAL A 202 -30.02 7.78 26.81
N ARG A 203 -29.11 6.97 26.27
CA ARG A 203 -28.27 6.06 27.06
C ARG A 203 -27.15 6.84 27.74
N ASN A 204 -27.26 7.04 29.05
CA ASN A 204 -26.24 7.72 29.84
C ASN A 204 -25.15 6.72 30.21
N ARG A 205 -23.90 7.17 30.18
CA ARG A 205 -22.75 6.32 30.52
C ARG A 205 -21.83 7.00 31.49
N HIS A 206 -21.25 6.20 32.38
CA HIS A 206 -20.03 6.57 33.08
C HIS A 206 -18.84 6.20 32.20
N VAL A 207 -17.92 7.12 32.01
CA VAL A 207 -16.71 6.96 31.19
C VAL A 207 -15.49 7.00 32.09
N THR A 208 -14.57 6.05 31.87
CA THR A 208 -13.24 6.03 32.47
C THR A 208 -12.20 6.10 31.36
N ASP A 209 -11.47 7.21 31.34
CA ASP A 209 -10.39 7.47 30.40
C ASP A 209 -9.04 7.43 31.14
N THR A 210 -8.04 6.80 30.52
CA THR A 210 -6.66 6.81 31.02
C THR A 210 -5.69 7.24 29.94
N PHE A 211 -4.60 7.89 30.32
CA PHE A 211 -3.51 8.26 29.43
C PHE A 211 -2.18 8.16 30.16
N GLY A 212 -1.20 7.52 29.55
CA GLY A 212 0.12 7.35 30.15
C GLY A 212 1.20 6.92 29.17
N PRO A 213 2.46 6.89 29.61
CA PRO A 213 3.57 6.45 28.78
C PRO A 213 3.42 4.95 28.43
N GLY A 214 3.58 4.65 27.14
CA GLY A 214 3.71 3.30 26.61
C GLY A 214 5.17 2.86 26.47
N PRO A 215 5.44 1.75 25.77
CA PRO A 215 6.80 1.31 25.47
C PRO A 215 7.54 2.33 24.60
N THR A 216 8.85 2.47 24.80
CA THR A 216 9.70 3.20 23.85
C THR A 216 9.92 2.33 22.62
N VAL A 217 9.68 2.88 21.43
CA VAL A 217 9.87 2.19 20.15
C VAL A 217 10.91 2.94 19.34
N ASP A 218 12.03 2.28 19.04
CA ASP A 218 13.12 2.86 18.24
C ASP A 218 13.55 4.27 18.72
N GLY A 219 13.66 4.42 20.05
CA GLY A 219 14.03 5.68 20.73
C GLY A 219 12.91 6.73 20.83
N VAL A 220 11.69 6.43 20.33
CA VAL A 220 10.52 7.32 20.42
C VAL A 220 9.63 6.89 21.57
N GLN A 221 9.30 7.82 22.47
CA GLN A 221 8.32 7.59 23.54
C GLN A 221 6.91 7.48 22.94
N THR A 222 6.23 6.36 23.20
CA THR A 222 4.82 6.18 22.85
C THR A 222 3.92 6.48 24.05
N TYR A 223 2.63 6.69 23.80
CA TYR A 223 1.62 6.90 24.81
C TYR A 223 0.41 6.04 24.52
N VAL A 224 -0.26 5.58 25.58
CA VAL A 224 -1.46 4.75 25.49
C VAL A 224 -2.62 5.53 26.10
N TYR A 225 -3.69 5.68 25.32
CA TYR A 225 -4.98 6.12 25.77
C TYR A 225 -5.98 4.97 25.75
N THR A 226 -6.77 4.82 26.80
CA THR A 226 -7.87 3.85 26.83
C THR A 226 -9.13 4.54 27.30
N THR A 227 -10.25 4.24 26.66
CA THR A 227 -11.58 4.61 27.14
C THR A 227 -12.40 3.36 27.39
N ALA A 228 -13.07 3.33 28.53
CA ALA A 228 -14.06 2.33 28.87
C ALA A 228 -15.34 3.03 29.31
N SER A 229 -16.49 2.48 28.91
CA SER A 229 -17.78 3.01 29.31
C SER A 229 -18.69 1.94 29.90
N THR A 230 -19.40 2.29 30.98
CA THR A 230 -20.45 1.48 31.60
C THR A 230 -21.74 2.28 31.61
N ASP A 231 -22.88 1.58 31.57
CA ASP A 231 -24.17 2.25 31.71
C ASP A 231 -24.28 2.90 33.09
N LEU A 232 -24.82 4.11 33.12
CA LEU A 232 -24.90 4.90 34.36
C LEU A 232 -25.97 4.36 35.32
N ASP A 233 -27.03 3.76 34.78
CA ASP A 233 -28.17 3.23 35.52
C ASP A 233 -28.89 2.11 34.74
N ASP A 234 -29.76 1.36 35.42
CA ASP A 234 -30.55 0.26 34.83
C ASP A 234 -31.43 0.75 33.66
N THR A 235 -31.96 1.97 33.77
CA THR A 235 -32.76 2.59 32.68
C THR A 235 -31.93 2.83 31.42
N SER A 236 -30.64 3.09 31.55
CA SER A 236 -29.69 3.21 30.46
C SER A 236 -29.24 1.85 29.94
N ALA A 237 -29.16 0.84 30.80
CA ALA A 237 -28.85 -0.54 30.42
C ALA A 237 -29.96 -1.16 29.54
N ASP A 238 -31.22 -0.79 29.78
CA ASP A 238 -32.39 -1.26 29.02
C ASP A 238 -32.51 -0.66 27.61
N LYS A 239 -31.69 0.34 27.26
CA LYS A 239 -31.69 1.00 25.94
C LYS A 239 -30.83 0.23 24.94
N GLN A 240 -31.22 0.27 23.67
CA GLN A 240 -30.47 -0.38 22.56
C GLN A 240 -28.98 -0.01 22.62
N PRO A 241 -28.06 -0.99 22.52
CA PRO A 241 -26.64 -0.70 22.49
C PRO A 241 -26.30 0.17 21.28
N SER A 242 -25.64 1.30 21.51
CA SER A 242 -25.12 2.16 20.44
C SER A 242 -23.59 2.29 20.55
N GLY A 243 -22.88 2.04 19.47
CA GLY A 243 -21.43 2.29 19.38
C GLY A 243 -20.53 1.35 20.18
N VAL A 244 -19.23 1.65 20.12
CA VAL A 244 -18.13 0.87 20.72
C VAL A 244 -18.13 1.03 22.25
N ARG A 245 -17.91 -0.04 23.01
CA ARG A 245 -17.91 -0.01 24.49
C ARG A 245 -16.59 0.50 25.08
N GLY A 246 -15.49 0.29 24.37
CA GLY A 246 -14.18 0.84 24.68
C GLY A 246 -13.32 1.02 23.43
N LEU A 247 -12.30 1.85 23.55
CA LEU A 247 -11.36 2.15 22.48
C LEU A 247 -9.96 2.23 23.08
N ARG A 248 -8.99 1.67 22.38
CA ARG A 248 -7.57 1.81 22.69
C ARG A 248 -6.91 2.62 21.59
N ILE A 249 -6.14 3.62 21.98
CA ILE A 249 -5.40 4.47 21.07
C ILE A 249 -3.95 4.49 21.52
N VAL A 250 -3.02 4.25 20.60
CA VAL A 250 -1.59 4.43 20.85
C VAL A 250 -1.04 5.54 19.98
N LEU A 251 -0.22 6.39 20.58
CA LEU A 251 0.23 7.63 19.99
C LEU A 251 1.73 7.80 20.10
N ALA A 252 2.35 8.46 19.12
CA ALA A 252 3.74 8.85 19.19
C ALA A 252 3.97 10.17 18.44
N ARG A 253 4.82 11.03 19.00
CA ARG A 253 5.34 12.20 18.30
C ARG A 253 6.65 11.80 17.61
N VAL A 254 6.69 11.92 16.29
CA VAL A 254 7.90 11.64 15.48
C VAL A 254 8.19 12.85 14.62
N ARG A 255 9.37 13.45 14.82
CA ARG A 255 9.73 14.74 14.19
C ARG A 255 8.64 15.76 14.52
N SER A 256 8.01 16.38 13.52
CA SER A 256 6.94 17.37 13.70
C SER A 256 5.53 16.82 13.46
N LEU A 257 5.33 15.50 13.55
CA LEU A 257 4.05 14.83 13.34
C LEU A 257 3.63 14.01 14.56
N VAL A 258 2.32 13.80 14.69
CA VAL A 258 1.72 12.90 15.69
C VAL A 258 1.02 11.78 14.97
N PHE A 259 1.49 10.55 15.20
CA PHE A 259 0.89 9.33 14.69
C PHE A 259 -0.02 8.72 15.75
N GLU A 260 -1.15 8.21 15.30
CA GLU A 260 -2.20 7.64 16.14
C GLU A 260 -2.67 6.32 15.53
N VAL A 261 -2.76 5.27 16.34
CA VAL A 261 -3.38 4.00 15.97
C VAL A 261 -4.51 3.71 16.95
N ALA A 262 -5.74 3.79 16.46
CA ALA A 262 -6.96 3.58 17.23
C ALA A 262 -7.60 2.25 16.84
N GLY A 263 -8.00 1.45 17.83
CA GLY A 263 -8.73 0.20 17.62
C GLY A 263 -9.87 0.04 18.63
N THR A 264 -10.96 -0.59 18.20
CA THR A 264 -12.06 -0.98 19.11
C THR A 264 -11.55 -1.94 20.19
N ASP A 265 -12.27 -2.04 21.31
CA ASP A 265 -11.90 -2.87 22.47
C ASP A 265 -11.65 -4.36 22.19
N GLN A 266 -12.18 -4.91 21.09
CA GLN A 266 -11.92 -6.29 20.66
C GLN A 266 -10.66 -6.46 19.82
N VAL A 267 -10.05 -5.37 19.35
CA VAL A 267 -8.80 -5.44 18.58
C VAL A 267 -7.64 -5.76 19.51
N ASP A 268 -6.76 -6.66 19.08
CA ASP A 268 -5.54 -6.98 19.81
C ASP A 268 -4.66 -5.73 20.00
N GLY A 269 -4.36 -5.42 21.27
CA GLY A 269 -3.47 -4.31 21.61
C GLY A 269 -2.06 -4.48 21.05
N GLY A 270 -1.58 -5.73 20.93
CA GLY A 270 -0.27 -6.03 20.35
C GLY A 270 -0.19 -5.62 18.87
N LEU A 271 -1.25 -5.83 18.11
CA LEU A 271 -1.35 -5.37 16.72
C LEU A 271 -1.32 -3.84 16.62
N LEU A 272 -2.04 -3.12 17.48
CA LEU A 272 -2.02 -1.65 17.46
C LEU A 272 -0.60 -1.11 17.75
N ASP A 273 0.11 -1.74 18.68
CA ASP A 273 1.50 -1.39 19.02
C ASP A 273 2.46 -1.67 17.85
N GLN A 274 2.28 -2.79 17.16
CA GLN A 274 3.03 -3.15 15.96
C GLN A 274 2.81 -2.13 14.82
N LEU A 275 1.56 -1.76 14.55
CA LEU A 275 1.23 -0.78 13.51
C LEU A 275 1.81 0.60 13.83
N LEU A 276 1.78 1.01 15.11
CA LEU A 276 2.42 2.26 15.53
C LEU A 276 3.94 2.18 15.34
N ALA A 277 4.57 1.05 15.69
CA ALA A 277 6.00 0.84 15.50
C ALA A 277 6.42 0.90 14.03
N SER A 278 5.66 0.27 13.13
CA SER A 278 5.88 0.38 11.68
C SER A 278 5.77 1.82 11.20
N THR A 279 4.78 2.56 11.70
CA THR A 279 4.56 3.96 11.33
C THR A 279 5.67 4.88 11.84
N ILE A 280 6.15 4.68 13.08
CA ILE A 280 7.32 5.36 13.64
C ILE A 280 8.55 5.11 12.77
N THR A 281 8.78 3.84 12.41
CA THR A 281 9.91 3.44 11.56
C THR A 281 9.83 4.15 10.20
N ASN A 282 8.66 4.12 9.55
CA ASN A 282 8.42 4.81 8.28
C ASN A 282 8.72 6.31 8.37
N ALA A 283 8.25 6.98 9.42
CA ALA A 283 8.44 8.41 9.63
C ALA A 283 9.89 8.79 9.94
N LYS A 284 10.60 8.00 10.76
CA LYS A 284 12.02 8.22 11.04
C LYS A 284 12.88 8.10 9.78
N HIS A 285 12.56 7.13 8.93
CA HIS A 285 13.30 6.89 7.70
C HIS A 285 12.82 7.78 6.55
N ALA A 286 11.73 8.53 6.68
CA ALA A 286 11.23 9.42 5.64
C ALA A 286 12.32 10.42 5.23
N PRO A 287 12.47 10.71 3.92
CA PRO A 287 13.64 11.46 3.46
C PRO A 287 13.70 12.87 4.08
N PRO A 288 14.83 13.56 4.00
CA PRO A 288 14.86 15.00 4.23
C PRO A 288 14.13 15.76 3.09
N PRO A 289 13.99 17.09 3.17
CA PRO A 289 13.45 17.92 2.09
C PRO A 289 14.23 17.76 0.76
N PRO A 290 13.60 18.06 -0.41
CA PRO A 290 14.16 17.78 -1.73
C PRO A 290 15.58 18.33 -1.98
N ASP A 291 15.87 19.54 -1.50
CA ASP A 291 17.17 20.21 -1.60
C ASP A 291 18.30 19.45 -0.90
N GLN A 292 17.98 18.64 0.11
CA GLN A 292 18.93 17.79 0.83
C GLN A 292 19.00 16.37 0.26
N ASN A 293 17.96 15.93 -0.46
CA ASN A 293 17.92 14.58 -1.01
C ASN A 293 18.93 14.37 -2.14
N ALA A 294 19.16 15.34 -3.02
CA ALA A 294 20.05 15.15 -4.15
C ALA A 294 21.47 14.73 -3.72
N ALA A 295 22.06 15.44 -2.74
CA ALA A 295 23.38 15.10 -2.21
C ALA A 295 23.38 13.77 -1.43
N ARG A 296 22.32 13.49 -0.67
CA ARG A 296 22.15 12.25 0.08
C ARG A 296 22.06 11.03 -0.84
N LEU A 297 21.23 11.10 -1.88
CA LEU A 297 21.06 10.04 -2.88
C LEU A 297 22.37 9.78 -3.64
N ALA A 298 23.11 10.84 -3.98
CA ALA A 298 24.42 10.72 -4.62
C ALA A 298 25.49 10.08 -3.72
N GLY A 299 25.29 10.07 -2.39
CA GLY A 299 26.18 9.43 -1.43
C GLY A 299 25.88 7.95 -1.15
N LEU A 300 24.75 7.43 -1.63
CA LEU A 300 24.39 6.02 -1.49
C LEU A 300 25.12 5.16 -2.54
N PRO A 301 25.49 3.91 -2.22
CA PRO A 301 26.03 2.97 -3.19
C PRO A 301 24.97 2.58 -4.23
N THR A 302 25.40 2.17 -5.42
CA THR A 302 24.48 1.64 -6.44
C THR A 302 24.09 0.21 -6.12
N CYS A 303 22.83 -0.16 -6.34
CA CYS A 303 22.30 -1.47 -5.90
C CYS A 303 22.97 -2.68 -6.58
N ASP A 304 23.59 -2.51 -7.75
CA ASP A 304 24.36 -3.55 -8.44
C ASP A 304 25.72 -3.85 -7.76
N THR A 305 26.18 -2.99 -6.85
CA THR A 305 27.44 -3.18 -6.10
C THR A 305 27.24 -3.85 -4.75
N ILE A 306 26.00 -3.96 -4.27
CA ILE A 306 25.68 -4.58 -2.98
C ILE A 306 25.71 -6.11 -3.13
N ALA A 307 26.53 -6.75 -2.31
CA ALA A 307 26.62 -8.21 -2.29
C ALA A 307 25.38 -8.82 -1.64
N PRO A 308 24.81 -9.92 -2.20
CA PRO A 308 23.75 -10.67 -1.55
C PRO A 308 24.18 -11.15 -0.17
N GLN A 309 23.32 -10.95 0.82
CA GLN A 309 23.56 -11.36 2.20
C GLN A 309 22.89 -12.72 2.51
N PRO A 310 23.45 -13.50 3.45
CA PRO A 310 22.79 -14.70 3.96
C PRO A 310 21.43 -14.34 4.57
N MET A 311 20.39 -15.13 4.30
CA MET A 311 19.06 -14.94 4.87
C MET A 311 19.11 -14.91 6.40
N ASN A 312 18.96 -13.73 6.98
CA ASN A 312 18.61 -13.57 8.39
C ASN A 312 17.25 -12.85 8.54
N GLY A 313 16.63 -12.40 7.44
CA GLY A 313 15.27 -11.88 7.40
C GLY A 313 15.06 -10.58 8.19
N GLN A 314 16.14 -9.95 8.65
CA GLN A 314 16.09 -8.71 9.42
C GLN A 314 16.30 -7.49 8.52
N PRO A 315 15.57 -6.39 8.72
CA PRO A 315 15.91 -5.11 8.11
C PRO A 315 17.38 -4.77 8.34
N ASP A 316 18.10 -4.41 7.27
CA ASP A 316 19.53 -4.09 7.33
C ASP A 316 19.79 -2.80 6.55
N PRO A 317 20.06 -1.66 7.23
CA PRO A 317 20.39 -0.39 6.57
C PRO A 317 21.59 -0.47 5.62
N ALA A 318 22.45 -1.50 5.73
CA ALA A 318 23.55 -1.71 4.77
C ALA A 318 23.06 -2.07 3.36
N LEU A 319 21.77 -2.38 3.19
CA LEU A 319 21.12 -2.61 1.90
C LEU A 319 20.55 -1.32 1.28
N ASP A 320 20.65 -0.17 1.95
CA ASP A 320 20.22 1.10 1.39
C ASP A 320 21.09 1.45 0.18
N CYS A 321 20.48 1.55 -0.99
CA CYS A 321 21.18 1.76 -2.25
C CYS A 321 20.33 2.53 -3.25
N THR A 322 20.95 3.00 -4.34
CA THR A 322 20.26 3.70 -5.42
C THR A 322 20.33 2.95 -6.75
N ILE A 323 19.30 3.18 -7.57
CA ILE A 323 19.24 2.77 -8.97
C ILE A 323 18.92 4.01 -9.79
N HIS A 324 19.74 4.30 -10.81
CA HIS A 324 19.58 5.47 -11.65
C HIS A 324 19.09 5.06 -13.03
N THR A 325 18.05 5.74 -13.52
CA THR A 325 17.62 5.58 -14.92
C THR A 325 18.69 6.06 -15.89
N SER A 326 18.84 5.34 -17.00
CA SER A 326 19.75 5.67 -18.10
C SER A 326 19.05 6.38 -19.27
N ASP A 327 17.72 6.50 -19.19
CA ASP A 327 16.82 7.07 -20.21
C ASP A 327 16.85 8.62 -20.32
N GLY A 328 17.63 9.29 -19.47
CA GLY A 328 17.74 10.75 -19.41
C GLY A 328 16.65 11.46 -18.62
N SER A 329 15.67 10.74 -18.03
CA SER A 329 14.67 11.32 -17.13
C SER A 329 15.27 11.82 -15.81
N GLY A 330 16.41 11.25 -15.42
CA GLY A 330 17.07 11.57 -14.15
C GLY A 330 16.34 10.99 -12.94
N VAL A 331 15.39 10.08 -13.14
CA VAL A 331 14.70 9.38 -12.05
C VAL A 331 15.70 8.52 -11.29
N VAL A 332 15.60 8.58 -9.96
CA VAL A 332 16.39 7.80 -9.01
C VAL A 332 15.46 6.97 -8.13
N PHE A 333 15.74 5.68 -8.02
CA PHE A 333 15.11 4.80 -7.06
C PHE A 333 16.03 4.65 -5.86
N GLU A 334 15.53 4.95 -4.66
CA GLU A 334 16.18 4.57 -3.41
C GLU A 334 15.54 3.28 -2.91
N VAL A 335 16.31 2.21 -2.84
CA VAL A 335 15.89 0.93 -2.26
C VAL A 335 16.33 0.92 -0.80
N LEU A 336 15.38 0.72 0.12
CA LEU A 336 15.66 0.69 1.54
C LEU A 336 15.77 -0.74 2.06
N GLY A 337 16.83 -0.99 2.82
CA GLY A 337 16.99 -2.14 3.69
C GLY A 337 16.25 -1.98 5.02
N THR A 338 16.01 -0.74 5.47
CA THR A 338 15.17 -0.43 6.65
C THR A 338 14.31 0.82 6.41
N PRO A 339 12.96 0.73 6.53
CA PRO A 339 12.17 -0.50 6.61
C PRO A 339 12.27 -1.29 5.29
N ALA A 340 12.53 -2.59 5.39
CA ALA A 340 12.66 -3.47 4.23
C ALA A 340 11.41 -3.40 3.33
N GLY A 341 11.62 -3.55 2.02
CA GLY A 341 10.51 -3.58 1.05
C GLY A 341 9.99 -2.20 0.66
N THR A 342 10.77 -1.16 0.92
CA THR A 342 10.42 0.20 0.50
C THR A 342 11.35 0.63 -0.62
N ILE A 343 10.76 1.06 -1.74
CA ILE A 343 11.49 1.71 -2.83
C ILE A 343 10.89 3.10 -3.00
N ARG A 344 11.70 4.15 -2.89
CA ARG A 344 11.26 5.53 -3.12
C ARG A 344 11.70 5.99 -4.48
N VAL A 345 10.79 6.62 -5.21
CA VAL A 345 11.04 7.18 -6.53
C VAL A 345 11.25 8.68 -6.39
N PHE A 346 12.37 9.19 -6.87
CA PHE A 346 12.71 10.60 -6.89
C PHE A 346 12.88 11.07 -8.34
N ASN A 347 12.50 12.33 -8.61
CA ASN A 347 12.86 12.98 -9.86
C ASN A 347 14.32 13.46 -9.84
N GLY A 348 14.81 13.95 -10.99
CA GLY A 348 16.18 14.47 -11.12
C GLY A 348 16.52 15.68 -10.22
N ASN A 349 15.52 16.32 -9.60
CA ASN A 349 15.71 17.42 -8.64
C ASN A 349 15.75 16.95 -7.18
N GLY A 350 15.63 15.64 -6.91
CA GLY A 350 15.63 15.08 -5.56
C GLY A 350 14.28 15.17 -4.83
N ALA A 351 13.19 15.55 -5.52
CA ALA A 351 11.85 15.49 -4.94
C ALA A 351 11.30 14.07 -5.01
N GLN A 352 10.78 13.55 -3.89
CA GLN A 352 10.14 12.24 -3.85
C GLN A 352 8.80 12.32 -4.60
N LEU A 353 8.60 11.45 -5.59
CA LEU A 353 7.38 11.38 -6.38
C LEU A 353 6.42 10.26 -5.93
N GLN A 354 6.98 9.19 -5.37
CA GLN A 354 6.24 7.98 -5.02
C GLN A 354 7.02 7.15 -3.99
N SER A 355 6.29 6.37 -3.20
CA SER A 355 6.85 5.26 -2.43
C SER A 355 6.17 3.97 -2.88
N ILE A 356 6.96 3.00 -3.34
CA ILE A 356 6.54 1.65 -3.69
C ILE A 356 6.78 0.77 -2.46
N ARG A 357 5.76 0.02 -2.05
CA ARG A 357 5.84 -0.98 -0.97
C ARG A 357 5.76 -2.37 -1.59
N VAL A 358 6.78 -3.17 -1.31
CA VAL A 358 6.96 -4.53 -1.80
C VAL A 358 6.61 -5.49 -0.67
N PRO A 359 5.51 -6.25 -0.76
CA PRO A 359 5.17 -7.25 0.24
C PRO A 359 6.23 -8.36 0.29
N ASN A 360 6.59 -8.82 1.49
CA ASN A 360 7.54 -9.91 1.71
C ASN A 360 8.84 -9.78 0.87
N PRO A 361 9.55 -8.65 0.99
CA PRO A 361 10.70 -8.35 0.14
C PRO A 361 11.84 -9.33 0.40
N ILE A 362 12.53 -9.74 -0.66
CA ILE A 362 13.75 -10.57 -0.57
C ILE A 362 15.02 -9.79 -0.93
N PHE A 363 15.06 -8.49 -0.61
CA PHE A 363 16.15 -7.57 -0.95
C PHE A 363 17.52 -8.01 -0.39
N GLN A 364 17.54 -8.79 0.69
CA GLN A 364 18.77 -9.42 1.19
C GLN A 364 19.40 -10.40 0.18
N GLN A 365 18.57 -11.07 -0.63
CA GLN A 365 18.99 -12.05 -1.64
C GLN A 365 19.13 -11.44 -3.02
N ARG A 366 18.15 -10.61 -3.41
CA ARG A 366 18.03 -10.01 -4.74
C ARG A 366 17.47 -8.61 -4.65
N LEU A 367 18.29 -7.63 -5.00
CA LEU A 367 17.86 -6.24 -5.11
C LEU A 367 17.12 -5.99 -6.43
N PRO A 368 16.22 -5.00 -6.48
CA PRO A 368 15.62 -4.53 -7.72
C PRO A 368 16.67 -4.03 -8.73
N PHE A 369 16.32 -4.01 -10.01
CA PHE A 369 17.18 -3.49 -11.08
C PHE A 369 16.35 -2.91 -12.22
N LEU A 370 16.99 -2.13 -13.10
CA LEU A 370 16.36 -1.56 -14.28
C LEU A 370 16.65 -2.41 -15.51
N GLN A 371 15.66 -2.49 -16.40
CA GLN A 371 15.78 -3.09 -17.71
C GLN A 371 14.80 -2.43 -18.67
N ASP A 372 15.29 -1.92 -19.80
CA ASP A 372 14.45 -1.56 -20.95
C ASP A 372 14.00 -2.85 -21.64
N LEU A 373 12.75 -3.27 -21.43
CA LEU A 373 12.24 -4.54 -21.92
C LEU A 373 11.78 -4.44 -23.39
N ASP A 374 11.05 -3.38 -23.76
CA ASP A 374 10.48 -3.20 -25.09
C ASP A 374 11.33 -2.33 -26.04
N GLN A 375 12.54 -1.96 -25.60
CA GLN A 375 13.52 -1.17 -26.34
C GLN A 375 12.95 0.18 -26.79
N ASP A 376 12.13 0.81 -25.95
CA ASP A 376 11.62 2.16 -26.15
C ASP A 376 12.54 3.24 -25.53
N LYS A 377 13.65 2.80 -24.92
CA LYS A 377 14.65 3.55 -24.15
C LYS A 377 14.22 3.93 -22.74
N ARG A 378 12.94 3.83 -22.38
CA ARG A 378 12.46 3.99 -21.00
C ARG A 378 12.66 2.64 -20.30
N GLU A 379 13.29 2.66 -19.13
CA GLU A 379 13.53 1.42 -18.40
C GLU A 379 12.37 1.06 -17.48
N GLU A 380 12.07 -0.24 -17.38
CA GLU A 380 11.20 -0.78 -16.33
C GLU A 380 12.02 -1.08 -15.07
N LEU A 381 11.42 -0.80 -13.92
CA LEU A 381 11.92 -1.29 -12.63
C LEU A 381 11.42 -2.71 -12.41
N LEU A 382 12.37 -3.65 -12.29
CA LEU A 382 12.12 -5.05 -11.98
C LEU A 382 12.40 -5.31 -10.50
N VAL A 383 11.34 -5.65 -9.77
CA VAL A 383 11.41 -5.97 -8.33
C VAL A 383 11.37 -7.47 -8.16
N VAL A 384 12.46 -8.08 -7.71
CA VAL A 384 12.55 -9.53 -7.49
C VAL A 384 11.86 -9.91 -6.18
N THR A 385 10.79 -10.71 -6.27
CA THR A 385 9.96 -11.09 -5.11
C THR A 385 10.16 -12.55 -4.69
N ALA A 386 10.66 -13.41 -5.57
CA ALA A 386 11.06 -14.77 -5.24
C ALA A 386 12.17 -15.27 -6.16
N THR A 387 12.97 -16.23 -5.69
CA THR A 387 13.98 -16.92 -6.50
C THR A 387 13.67 -18.42 -6.59
N GLY A 388 13.83 -18.99 -7.79
CA GLY A 388 13.50 -20.38 -8.11
C GLY A 388 14.70 -21.18 -8.59
N ASN A 389 15.91 -20.90 -8.10
CA ASN A 389 17.19 -21.45 -8.60
C ASN A 389 17.11 -22.96 -8.95
N PRO A 390 17.42 -23.39 -10.20
CA PRO A 390 17.95 -22.61 -11.33
C PRO A 390 16.88 -22.06 -12.30
N ALA A 391 15.60 -22.21 -11.97
CA ALA A 391 14.49 -21.95 -12.89
C ALA A 391 14.38 -20.47 -13.29
N GLY A 392 14.73 -19.55 -12.40
CA GLY A 392 14.65 -18.12 -12.64
C GLY A 392 14.22 -17.36 -11.40
N ASP A 393 13.96 -16.07 -11.57
CA ASP A 393 13.46 -15.17 -10.56
C ASP A 393 12.01 -14.79 -10.92
N LEU A 394 11.16 -14.62 -9.90
CA LEU A 394 9.84 -14.00 -10.01
C LEU A 394 10.02 -12.50 -9.82
N MET A 395 9.58 -11.71 -10.81
CA MET A 395 9.80 -10.26 -10.83
C MET A 395 8.50 -9.52 -11.12
N ASP A 396 8.18 -8.55 -10.26
CA ASP A 396 7.14 -7.57 -10.56
C ASP A 396 7.71 -6.48 -11.48
N VAL A 397 6.96 -6.18 -12.54
CA VAL A 397 7.35 -5.22 -13.57
C VAL A 397 6.65 -3.88 -13.32
N TRP A 398 7.44 -2.87 -12.99
CA TRP A 398 6.96 -1.51 -12.75
C TRP A 398 7.37 -0.62 -13.91
N ARG A 399 6.39 -0.04 -14.60
CA ARG A 399 6.62 0.82 -15.77
C ARG A 399 6.18 2.25 -15.46
N ALA A 400 6.91 3.21 -16.00
CA ALA A 400 6.55 4.61 -15.88
C ALA A 400 5.16 4.87 -16.48
N ARG A 401 4.36 5.72 -15.84
CA ARG A 401 3.12 6.23 -16.41
C ARG A 401 3.44 7.07 -17.66
N PRO A 402 2.55 7.10 -18.67
CA PRO A 402 2.73 7.97 -19.82
C PRO A 402 2.97 9.42 -19.40
N ASN A 403 4.06 10.02 -19.89
CA ASN A 403 4.47 11.41 -19.59
C ASN A 403 4.68 11.72 -18.10
N SER A 404 5.06 10.73 -17.29
CA SER A 404 5.28 10.89 -15.87
C SER A 404 6.51 10.10 -15.42
N ASP A 405 7.00 10.46 -14.23
CA ASP A 405 8.11 9.82 -13.52
C ASP A 405 7.61 8.97 -12.34
N GLN A 406 6.29 8.72 -12.28
CA GLN A 406 5.67 7.76 -11.37
C GLN A 406 5.50 6.41 -12.07
N PHE A 407 5.58 5.33 -11.32
CA PHE A 407 5.59 3.96 -11.83
C PHE A 407 4.40 3.17 -11.31
N ASP A 408 3.77 2.40 -12.18
CA ASP A 408 2.69 1.48 -11.82
C ASP A 408 3.14 0.03 -12.05
N MET A 409 2.67 -0.88 -11.19
CA MET A 409 2.82 -2.32 -11.41
C MET A 409 1.98 -2.72 -12.64
N THR A 410 2.65 -3.34 -13.60
CA THR A 410 2.09 -3.67 -14.92
C THR A 410 1.84 -5.15 -15.13
N GLY A 411 2.49 -5.99 -14.32
CA GLY A 411 2.37 -7.44 -14.32
C GLY A 411 3.59 -8.08 -13.68
N THR A 412 3.62 -9.41 -13.72
CA THR A 412 4.70 -10.21 -13.14
C THR A 412 5.27 -11.15 -14.20
N ILE A 413 6.58 -11.36 -14.18
CA ILE A 413 7.31 -12.26 -15.08
C ILE A 413 8.11 -13.28 -14.28
N PHE A 414 8.37 -14.43 -14.89
CA PHE A 414 9.18 -15.48 -14.29
C PHE A 414 10.22 -16.03 -15.28
N GLY A 415 11.48 -16.04 -14.86
CA GLY A 415 12.57 -16.63 -15.63
C GLY A 415 13.94 -16.10 -15.24
N VAL A 416 14.98 -16.57 -15.89
CA VAL A 416 16.35 -16.07 -15.67
C VAL A 416 16.43 -14.67 -16.28
N PRO A 417 16.87 -13.61 -15.54
CA PRO A 417 16.84 -12.22 -15.99
C PRO A 417 17.84 -11.96 -17.13
N ARG A 418 17.49 -12.47 -18.30
CA ARG A 418 18.22 -12.46 -19.57
C ARG A 418 17.17 -12.29 -20.65
N PHE A 419 16.80 -11.04 -20.85
CA PHE A 419 15.77 -10.65 -21.80
C PHE A 419 16.34 -10.61 -23.21
N TRP A 420 15.51 -10.97 -24.18
CA TRP A 420 15.82 -10.76 -25.59
C TRP A 420 14.58 -10.24 -26.30
N MET A 421 14.79 -9.74 -27.51
CA MET A 421 13.69 -9.31 -28.36
C MET A 421 13.53 -10.29 -29.53
N THR A 422 12.29 -10.68 -29.81
CA THR A 422 11.97 -11.47 -31.00
C THR A 422 12.07 -10.61 -32.27
N SER A 423 12.04 -11.24 -33.45
CA SER A 423 11.97 -10.50 -34.71
C SER A 423 10.71 -9.63 -34.81
N ASP A 424 9.65 -10.02 -34.10
CA ASP A 424 8.36 -9.33 -34.07
C ASP A 424 8.28 -8.28 -32.95
N ARG A 425 9.42 -7.92 -32.34
CA ARG A 425 9.52 -6.95 -31.24
C ARG A 425 8.80 -7.37 -29.96
N PHE A 426 8.62 -8.67 -29.71
CA PHE A 426 8.13 -9.18 -28.43
C PHE A 426 9.27 -9.40 -27.45
N ILE A 427 8.96 -9.21 -26.18
CA ILE A 427 9.89 -9.41 -25.06
C ILE A 427 9.95 -10.91 -24.79
N GLY A 428 11.15 -11.49 -24.83
CA GLY A 428 11.39 -12.90 -24.54
C GLY A 428 12.09 -13.08 -23.21
N LEU A 429 11.64 -14.07 -22.43
CA LEU A 429 12.26 -14.50 -21.18
C LEU A 429 12.26 -16.03 -21.07
N PHE A 430 13.37 -16.61 -20.59
CA PHE A 430 13.52 -18.05 -20.51
C PHE A 430 13.57 -18.52 -19.06
N SER A 431 12.68 -19.44 -18.71
CA SER A 431 12.71 -20.17 -17.44
C SER A 431 13.26 -21.58 -17.64
N ARG A 432 14.09 -22.04 -16.70
CA ARG A 432 14.74 -23.35 -16.78
C ARG A 432 13.98 -24.41 -15.99
N ASN A 433 13.96 -25.62 -16.51
CA ASN A 433 13.55 -26.83 -15.79
C ASN A 433 14.67 -27.87 -15.92
N GLY A 434 15.67 -27.76 -15.05
CA GLY A 434 16.93 -28.47 -15.21
C GLY A 434 17.75 -27.96 -16.38
N ASN A 435 18.60 -28.83 -16.94
CA ASN A 435 19.57 -28.43 -17.97
C ASN A 435 19.02 -28.53 -19.41
N ASP A 436 17.96 -29.31 -19.62
CA ASP A 436 17.54 -29.75 -20.95
C ASP A 436 16.05 -29.48 -21.23
N ALA A 437 15.35 -28.80 -20.32
CA ALA A 437 13.96 -28.38 -20.51
C ALA A 437 13.74 -26.98 -19.93
N GLY A 438 12.69 -26.30 -20.38
CA GLY A 438 12.34 -24.96 -19.92
C GLY A 438 11.18 -24.38 -20.71
N VAL A 439 10.71 -23.21 -20.28
CA VAL A 439 9.63 -22.47 -20.94
C VAL A 439 10.16 -21.11 -21.37
N ALA A 440 10.03 -20.80 -22.66
CA ALA A 440 10.23 -19.45 -23.16
C ALA A 440 8.89 -18.72 -23.17
N ALA A 441 8.80 -17.62 -22.43
CA ALA A 441 7.62 -16.77 -22.38
C ALA A 441 7.83 -15.53 -23.25
N LEU A 442 6.82 -15.20 -24.06
CA LEU A 442 6.78 -14.03 -24.91
C LEU A 442 5.76 -13.04 -24.39
N PHE A 443 6.15 -11.78 -24.27
CA PHE A 443 5.32 -10.71 -23.72
C PHE A 443 5.30 -9.49 -24.64
N ARG A 444 4.32 -8.63 -24.41
CA ARG A 444 4.30 -7.25 -24.90
C ARG A 444 3.59 -6.36 -23.90
N PHE A 445 3.79 -5.05 -24.00
CA PHE A 445 2.94 -4.08 -23.34
C PHE A 445 1.70 -3.77 -24.20
N VAL A 446 0.54 -3.72 -23.56
CA VAL A 446 -0.75 -3.26 -24.11
C VAL A 446 -1.35 -2.31 -23.08
N ASP A 447 -1.60 -1.06 -23.46
CA ASP A 447 -2.16 -0.03 -22.57
C ASP A 447 -1.40 0.08 -21.22
N ASN A 448 -0.06 0.05 -21.29
CA ASN A 448 0.84 0.07 -20.12
C ASN A 448 0.70 -1.14 -19.18
N LYS A 449 0.09 -2.23 -19.63
CA LYS A 449 0.00 -3.52 -18.91
C LYS A 449 0.77 -4.59 -19.64
N LEU A 450 1.38 -5.51 -18.89
CA LEU A 450 2.14 -6.61 -19.45
C LEU A 450 1.18 -7.74 -19.85
N ALA A 451 1.16 -8.09 -21.13
CA ALA A 451 0.38 -9.18 -21.66
C ALA A 451 1.27 -10.35 -22.07
N VAL A 452 0.92 -11.56 -21.62
CA VAL A 452 1.56 -12.80 -22.10
C VAL A 452 0.98 -13.15 -23.47
N LEU A 453 1.84 -13.25 -24.47
CA LEU A 453 1.46 -13.63 -25.85
C LEU A 453 1.53 -15.14 -26.03
N ALA A 454 2.67 -15.73 -25.68
CA ALA A 454 2.93 -17.13 -25.91
C ALA A 454 3.80 -17.71 -24.80
N LEU A 455 3.59 -18.98 -24.54
CA LEU A 455 4.47 -19.81 -23.73
C LEU A 455 4.91 -20.95 -24.64
N LEU A 456 6.21 -21.13 -24.80
CA LEU A 456 6.79 -22.20 -25.61
C LEU A 456 7.45 -23.19 -24.67
N ASP A 457 6.92 -24.41 -24.64
CA ASP A 457 7.64 -25.51 -24.02
C ASP A 457 8.86 -25.81 -24.88
N THR A 458 10.01 -25.97 -24.26
CA THR A 458 11.25 -26.26 -24.99
C THR A 458 12.01 -27.40 -24.34
N GLU A 459 12.65 -28.22 -25.17
CA GLU A 459 13.56 -29.26 -24.73
C GLU A 459 14.80 -29.29 -25.61
N ARG A 460 15.97 -29.49 -24.99
CA ARG A 460 17.17 -29.81 -25.75
C ARG A 460 17.04 -31.21 -26.33
N ARG A 461 17.23 -31.32 -27.65
CA ARG A 461 17.36 -32.61 -28.33
C ARG A 461 18.74 -33.20 -28.00
N VAL A 462 18.72 -34.35 -27.32
CA VAL A 462 19.90 -35.10 -26.90
C VAL A 462 20.07 -36.43 -27.63
N ASP A 463 19.11 -36.81 -28.48
CA ASP A 463 19.15 -38.03 -29.28
C ASP A 463 18.67 -37.79 -30.72
N ASN A 464 18.93 -38.78 -31.59
CA ASN A 464 18.51 -38.77 -32.99
C ASN A 464 17.23 -39.58 -33.23
N LYS A 465 16.40 -39.81 -32.19
CA LYS A 465 15.14 -40.54 -32.36
C LYS A 465 14.15 -39.75 -33.22
N PRO A 466 13.17 -40.42 -33.85
CA PRO A 466 12.06 -39.73 -34.52
C PRO A 466 11.43 -38.70 -33.59
N LEU A 467 11.18 -37.50 -34.11
CA LEU A 467 10.58 -36.41 -33.36
C LEU A 467 9.09 -36.70 -33.16
N ASP A 468 8.59 -36.59 -31.94
CA ASP A 468 7.15 -36.61 -31.68
C ASP A 468 6.49 -35.43 -32.44
N PRO A 469 5.43 -35.67 -33.26
CA PRO A 469 4.82 -34.65 -34.12
C PRO A 469 4.38 -33.37 -33.42
N LYS A 470 4.19 -33.40 -32.09
CA LYS A 470 3.87 -32.19 -31.32
C LYS A 470 5.00 -31.16 -31.28
N TRP A 471 6.24 -31.57 -31.57
CA TRP A 471 7.39 -30.68 -31.51
C TRP A 471 7.74 -30.15 -32.89
N ARG A 472 8.11 -28.86 -32.94
CA ARG A 472 8.95 -28.31 -33.99
C ARG A 472 10.41 -28.39 -33.56
N LEU A 473 11.30 -28.67 -34.50
CA LEU A 473 12.73 -28.74 -34.23
C LEU A 473 13.44 -27.56 -34.88
N ASN A 474 14.15 -26.79 -34.08
CA ASN A 474 15.03 -25.73 -34.54
C ASN A 474 16.45 -26.01 -34.02
N ALA A 475 17.35 -26.38 -34.94
CA ALA A 475 18.65 -26.96 -34.62
C ALA A 475 18.53 -28.13 -33.63
N ASN A 476 19.03 -27.96 -32.41
CA ASN A 476 19.00 -28.95 -31.34
C ASN A 476 17.95 -28.65 -30.27
N VAL A 477 16.94 -27.80 -30.56
CA VAL A 477 15.89 -27.42 -29.61
C VAL A 477 14.53 -27.86 -30.16
N LYS A 478 13.85 -28.72 -29.40
CA LYS A 478 12.43 -29.02 -29.58
C LYS A 478 11.64 -27.87 -28.98
N CYS A 479 10.62 -27.41 -29.68
CA CYS A 479 9.76 -26.31 -29.27
C CYS A 479 8.31 -26.63 -29.62
N ALA A 480 7.38 -26.33 -28.73
CA ALA A 480 5.94 -26.49 -28.94
C ALA A 480 5.20 -25.36 -28.23
N MET A 481 4.05 -24.95 -28.77
CA MET A 481 3.19 -23.99 -28.10
C MET A 481 2.56 -24.64 -26.88
N ASN A 482 2.65 -24.00 -25.72
CA ASN A 482 2.04 -24.47 -24.49
C ASN A 482 0.54 -24.12 -24.49
N LEU A 483 -0.28 -25.18 -24.43
CA LEU A 483 -1.75 -25.11 -24.47
C LEU A 483 -2.38 -25.20 -23.07
N SER A 484 -1.64 -24.92 -22.00
CA SER A 484 -2.16 -24.95 -20.63
C SER A 484 -3.18 -23.84 -20.41
N ASP A 485 -4.37 -24.19 -19.94
CA ASP A 485 -5.39 -23.23 -19.49
C ASP A 485 -5.38 -23.11 -17.97
N ASP A 486 -4.18 -23.08 -17.38
CA ASP A 486 -3.98 -22.87 -15.95
C ASP A 486 -3.28 -21.51 -15.72
N PRO A 487 -3.89 -20.58 -14.96
CA PRO A 487 -5.24 -20.66 -14.41
C PRO A 487 -6.33 -20.67 -15.52
N PRO A 488 -7.56 -21.16 -15.21
CA PRO A 488 -8.65 -21.20 -16.18
C PRO A 488 -8.85 -19.88 -16.93
N GLY A 489 -8.94 -19.95 -18.27
CA GLY A 489 -9.04 -18.80 -19.16
C GLY A 489 -7.70 -18.21 -19.63
N ALA A 490 -6.56 -18.64 -19.07
CA ALA A 490 -5.25 -18.14 -19.46
C ALA A 490 -4.90 -18.47 -20.93
N LEU A 491 -5.32 -19.61 -21.46
CA LEU A 491 -5.10 -19.95 -22.86
C LEU A 491 -5.89 -19.01 -23.78
N GLY A 492 -7.15 -18.74 -23.44
CA GLY A 492 -8.01 -17.81 -24.18
C GLY A 492 -7.40 -16.40 -24.23
N ALA A 493 -6.95 -15.89 -23.08
CA ALA A 493 -6.30 -14.59 -22.99
C ALA A 493 -5.02 -14.50 -23.85
N ARG A 494 -4.18 -15.55 -23.86
CA ARG A 494 -2.99 -15.60 -24.73
C ARG A 494 -3.36 -15.61 -26.21
N MET A 495 -4.38 -16.38 -26.60
CA MET A 495 -4.84 -16.42 -28.00
C MET A 495 -5.40 -15.07 -28.45
N ASP A 496 -6.20 -14.40 -27.62
CA ASP A 496 -6.68 -13.06 -27.92
C ASP A 496 -5.55 -12.03 -27.99
N ALA A 497 -4.56 -12.13 -27.10
CA ALA A 497 -3.35 -11.30 -27.15
C ALA A 497 -2.55 -11.51 -28.45
N LEU A 498 -2.38 -12.76 -28.91
CA LEU A 498 -1.73 -13.08 -30.18
C LEU A 498 -2.49 -12.49 -31.37
N ARG A 499 -3.82 -12.64 -31.40
CA ARG A 499 -4.67 -12.05 -32.45
C ARG A 499 -4.53 -10.54 -32.48
N ALA A 500 -4.59 -9.91 -31.32
CA ALA A 500 -4.41 -8.46 -31.18
C ALA A 500 -2.96 -8.00 -31.45
N ALA A 501 -2.00 -8.92 -31.55
CA ALA A 501 -0.64 -8.66 -32.01
C ALA A 501 -0.45 -8.88 -33.52
N GLY A 502 -1.52 -9.22 -34.24
CA GLY A 502 -1.46 -9.52 -35.67
C GLY A 502 -0.79 -10.86 -35.99
N VAL A 503 -0.62 -11.74 -34.99
CA VAL A 503 -0.04 -13.07 -35.18
C VAL A 503 -1.15 -14.06 -35.52
N ASP A 504 -0.99 -14.79 -36.62
CA ASP A 504 -1.90 -15.87 -36.99
C ASP A 504 -1.80 -17.02 -35.98
N GLN A 505 -2.89 -17.26 -35.24
CA GLN A 505 -2.98 -18.29 -34.21
C GLN A 505 -2.71 -19.69 -34.76
N THR A 506 -3.04 -19.96 -36.03
CA THR A 506 -2.90 -21.29 -36.64
C THR A 506 -1.43 -21.61 -36.93
N ASN A 507 -0.65 -20.58 -37.27
CA ASN A 507 0.77 -20.70 -37.62
C ASN A 507 1.72 -20.23 -36.52
N ALA A 508 1.20 -19.75 -35.38
CA ALA A 508 1.98 -19.16 -34.29
C ALA A 508 3.08 -20.09 -33.75
N GLU A 509 2.79 -21.40 -33.60
CA GLU A 509 3.78 -22.37 -33.14
C GLU A 509 4.98 -22.44 -34.11
N GLU A 510 4.71 -22.60 -35.40
CA GLU A 510 5.77 -22.68 -36.41
C GLU A 510 6.52 -21.36 -36.52
N HIS A 511 5.79 -20.24 -36.55
CA HIS A 511 6.34 -18.89 -36.58
C HIS A 511 7.34 -18.64 -35.46
N PHE A 512 6.98 -18.92 -34.20
CA PHE A 512 7.87 -18.67 -33.06
C PHE A 512 8.96 -19.72 -32.91
N CYS A 513 8.62 -21.02 -33.02
CA CYS A 513 9.60 -22.09 -32.76
C CYS A 513 10.75 -22.10 -33.77
N LEU A 514 10.53 -21.60 -34.99
CA LEU A 514 11.57 -21.54 -36.03
C LEU A 514 12.38 -20.23 -36.02
N GLN A 515 12.12 -19.31 -35.08
CA GLN A 515 12.92 -18.09 -35.00
C GLN A 515 14.37 -18.36 -34.55
N PRO A 516 15.36 -17.57 -35.00
CA PRO A 516 16.78 -17.81 -34.72
C PRO A 516 17.14 -17.90 -33.23
N TRP A 517 16.45 -17.15 -32.37
CA TRP A 517 16.74 -17.12 -30.93
C TRP A 517 16.43 -18.47 -30.24
N VAL A 518 15.47 -19.24 -30.73
CA VAL A 518 15.09 -20.54 -30.13
C VAL A 518 16.27 -21.51 -30.13
N ALA A 519 17.05 -21.53 -31.22
CA ALA A 519 18.23 -22.37 -31.36
C ALA A 519 19.37 -22.02 -30.37
N THR A 520 19.24 -20.91 -29.63
CA THR A 520 20.25 -20.40 -28.70
C THR A 520 19.90 -20.63 -27.23
N LEU A 521 18.66 -21.01 -26.90
CA LEU A 521 18.17 -21.12 -25.51
C LEU A 521 19.05 -21.98 -24.58
N TYR A 522 19.66 -23.03 -25.14
CA TYR A 522 20.52 -23.96 -24.41
C TYR A 522 22.02 -23.80 -24.73
N ARG A 523 22.42 -22.80 -25.52
CA ARG A 523 23.85 -22.51 -25.80
C ARG A 523 24.45 -21.72 -24.63
N GLN A 524 24.85 -22.48 -23.60
CA GLN A 524 25.67 -22.09 -22.44
C GLN A 524 25.27 -20.85 -21.61
N GLY A 525 24.99 -21.11 -20.33
CA GLY A 525 25.38 -20.21 -19.24
C GLY A 525 26.82 -20.50 -18.82
N THR A 526 27.69 -19.51 -18.92
CA THR A 526 28.86 -19.24 -18.04
C THR A 526 29.36 -17.83 -18.36
N ARG A 527 28.73 -16.86 -17.71
CA ARG A 527 29.40 -15.73 -17.08
C ARG A 527 28.66 -15.49 -15.78
#